data_AF-A0A5E8CIJ7-F1
#
_entry.id   AF-A0A5E8CIJ7-F1
#
_cell.length_a   1.000
_cell.length_b   1.000
_cell.length_c   1.000
_cell.angle_alpha   90.00
_cell.angle_beta   90.00
_cell.angle_gamma   90.00
#
_symmetry.space_group_name_H-M   'P 1'
#
loop_
_entity.id
_entity.type
_entity.pdbx_description
1 polymer ?
#
loop_
_entity_poly.entity_id
_entity_poly.type
_entity_poly.pdbx_seq_one_letter_code
_entity_poly.pdbx_strand_id
1 'polypeptide(L)'
;MNENSQLTIKANFAEISKDYKNARKGFIEEEKKAFSLIESSTKQEKEKLEQAYKEYNAKVDKVLSSTEFKNIENKAKEHSQEISKNLLKAKKEFIKIREHVLKQDWSEEKKQKKIGELYQYVLNKLYTKEEMDKFQQLMGNMIITMPSNCKRLN
;
A
#
# COMPACT_ATOMS: atom_id res chain seq x y z
N MET A 1 8.97 64.04 -32.39
CA MET A 1 7.94 64.34 -31.37
C MET A 1 8.26 65.69 -30.76
N ASN A 2 7.32 66.63 -30.75
CA ASN A 2 7.54 67.93 -30.09
C ASN A 2 7.47 67.79 -28.56
N GLU A 3 8.03 68.75 -27.85
CA GLU A 3 8.15 68.75 -26.39
C GLU A 3 6.79 68.66 -25.68
N ASN A 4 5.77 69.32 -26.23
CA ASN A 4 4.39 69.24 -25.75
C ASN A 4 3.82 67.81 -25.81
N SER A 5 4.07 67.05 -26.87
CA SER A 5 3.61 65.66 -26.96
C SER A 5 4.25 64.76 -25.90
N GLN A 6 5.51 65.01 -25.54
CA GLN A 6 6.19 64.24 -24.49
C GLN A 6 5.65 64.58 -23.09
N LEU A 7 5.32 65.85 -22.85
CA LEU A 7 4.70 66.30 -21.59
C LEU A 7 3.30 65.70 -21.40
N THR A 8 2.47 65.67 -22.46
CA THR A 8 1.14 65.04 -22.41
C THR A 8 1.24 63.53 -22.12
N ILE A 9 2.18 62.82 -22.77
CA ILE A 9 2.38 61.38 -22.52
C ILE A 9 2.81 61.12 -21.08
N LYS A 10 3.73 61.93 -20.53
CA LYS A 10 4.15 61.81 -19.13
C LYS A 10 3.01 62.07 -18.15
N ALA A 11 2.16 63.05 -18.40
CA ALA A 11 0.98 63.33 -17.59
C ALA A 11 -0.01 62.16 -17.62
N ASN A 12 -0.31 61.61 -18.80
CA ASN A 12 -1.19 60.45 -18.95
C ASN A 12 -0.65 59.22 -18.22
N PHE A 13 0.66 58.96 -18.30
CA PHE A 13 1.28 57.86 -17.57
C PHE A 13 1.24 58.04 -16.05
N ALA A 14 1.35 59.27 -15.56
CA ALA A 14 1.23 59.56 -14.13
C ALA A 14 -0.18 59.27 -13.61
N GLU A 15 -1.22 59.61 -14.38
CA GLU A 15 -2.61 59.32 -14.06
C GLU A 15 -2.89 57.80 -14.09
N ILE A 16 -2.50 57.11 -15.18
CA ILE A 16 -2.59 55.64 -15.28
C ILE A 16 -1.87 54.95 -14.11
N SER A 17 -0.68 55.42 -13.75
CA SER A 17 0.10 54.85 -12.64
C SER A 17 -0.59 55.05 -11.29
N LYS A 18 -1.26 56.19 -11.09
CA LYS A 18 -2.04 56.47 -9.88
C LYS A 18 -3.25 55.55 -9.79
N ASP A 19 -4.01 55.43 -10.87
CA ASP A 19 -5.19 54.58 -10.93
C ASP A 19 -4.85 53.10 -10.74
N TYR A 20 -3.79 52.62 -11.39
CA TYR A 20 -3.27 51.27 -11.19
C TYR A 20 -2.87 51.01 -9.73
N LYS A 21 -2.11 51.92 -9.11
CA LYS A 21 -1.69 51.77 -7.71
C LYS A 21 -2.89 51.73 -6.76
N ASN A 22 -3.91 52.55 -7.01
CA ASN A 22 -5.13 52.57 -6.21
C ASN A 22 -5.94 51.29 -6.39
N ALA A 23 -6.16 50.85 -7.63
CA ALA A 23 -6.84 49.59 -7.93
C ALA A 23 -6.09 48.39 -7.33
N ARG A 24 -4.76 48.37 -7.41
CA ARG A 24 -3.93 47.31 -6.83
C ARG A 24 -4.02 47.26 -5.31
N LYS A 25 -4.05 48.42 -4.63
CA LYS A 25 -4.25 48.49 -3.19
C LYS A 25 -5.63 47.95 -2.80
N GLY A 26 -6.69 48.40 -3.49
CA GLY A 26 -8.05 47.89 -3.28
C GLY A 26 -8.15 46.39 -3.48
N PHE A 27 -7.54 45.85 -4.55
CA PHE A 27 -7.48 44.41 -4.79
C PHE A 27 -6.83 43.65 -3.63
N ILE A 28 -5.67 44.09 -3.14
CA ILE A 28 -4.96 43.43 -2.03
C ILE A 28 -5.80 43.48 -0.74
N GLU A 29 -6.52 44.58 -0.49
CA GLU A 29 -7.40 44.70 0.67
C GLU A 29 -8.60 43.75 0.59
N GLU A 30 -9.25 43.67 -0.57
CA GLU A 30 -10.38 42.76 -0.77
C GLU A 30 -9.94 41.29 -0.74
N GLU A 31 -8.77 40.96 -1.29
CA GLU A 31 -8.17 39.63 -1.19
C GLU A 31 -7.94 39.22 0.27
N LYS A 32 -7.36 40.11 1.08
CA LYS A 32 -7.19 39.88 2.52
C LYS A 32 -8.52 39.69 3.24
N LYS A 33 -9.55 40.47 2.91
CA LYS A 33 -10.89 40.31 3.50
C LYS A 33 -11.49 38.95 3.13
N ALA A 34 -11.35 38.51 1.88
CA ALA A 34 -11.83 37.21 1.43
C ALA A 34 -11.16 36.06 2.20
N PHE A 35 -9.83 36.09 2.35
CA PHE A 35 -9.12 35.08 3.13
C PHE A 35 -9.51 35.09 4.60
N SER A 36 -9.57 36.27 5.23
CA SER A 36 -10.01 36.41 6.62
C SER A 36 -11.44 35.89 6.82
N LEU A 37 -12.34 36.14 5.86
CA LEU A 37 -13.72 35.64 5.91
C LEU A 37 -13.77 34.12 5.82
N ILE A 38 -13.01 33.51 4.91
CA ILE A 38 -12.91 32.04 4.81
C ILE A 38 -12.39 31.47 6.12
N GLU A 39 -11.29 32.01 6.65
CA GLU A 39 -10.68 31.53 7.88
C GLU A 39 -11.64 31.68 9.07
N SER A 40 -12.22 32.86 9.28
CA SER A 40 -13.14 33.08 10.39
C SER A 40 -14.39 32.22 10.31
N SER A 41 -14.88 31.95 9.09
CA SER A 41 -16.10 31.18 8.86
C SER A 41 -15.88 29.66 8.89
N THR A 42 -14.63 29.19 8.78
CA THR A 42 -14.31 27.75 8.73
C THR A 42 -13.43 27.28 9.90
N LYS A 43 -13.01 28.20 10.77
CA LYS A 43 -12.12 27.90 11.91
C LYS A 43 -12.70 26.82 12.82
N GLN A 44 -13.99 26.89 13.14
CA GLN A 44 -14.62 25.92 14.04
C GLN A 44 -14.70 24.53 13.40
N GLU A 45 -15.00 24.44 12.11
CA GLU A 45 -15.05 23.19 11.36
C GLU A 45 -13.68 22.53 11.31
N LYS A 46 -12.62 23.33 11.09
CA LYS A 46 -11.23 22.87 11.12
C LYS A 46 -10.86 22.34 12.50
N GLU A 47 -11.15 23.09 13.57
CA GLU A 47 -10.88 22.68 14.95
C GLU A 47 -11.63 21.39 15.32
N LYS A 48 -12.91 21.27 14.93
CA LYS A 48 -13.70 20.04 15.11
C LYS A 48 -13.12 18.85 14.37
N LEU A 49 -12.66 19.05 13.13
CA LEU A 49 -12.04 17.98 12.34
C LEU A 49 -10.73 17.51 12.98
N GLU A 50 -9.87 18.44 13.39
CA GLU A 50 -8.61 18.13 14.08
C GLU A 50 -8.86 17.39 15.39
N GLN A 51 -9.88 17.81 16.14
CA GLN A 51 -10.27 17.15 17.38
C GLN A 51 -10.81 15.73 17.12
N ALA A 52 -11.71 15.55 16.16
CA ALA A 52 -12.24 14.24 15.78
C ALA A 52 -11.14 13.29 15.32
N TYR A 53 -10.14 13.79 14.58
CA TYR A 53 -8.97 13.03 14.17
C TYR A 53 -8.13 12.57 15.36
N LYS A 54 -7.86 13.46 16.32
CA LYS A 54 -7.14 13.12 17.56
C LYS A 54 -7.90 12.08 18.38
N GLU A 55 -9.20 12.23 18.54
CA GLU A 55 -10.04 11.28 19.27
C GLU A 55 -10.09 9.90 18.62
N TYR A 56 -10.16 9.86 17.29
CA TYR A 56 -10.09 8.61 16.54
C TYR A 56 -8.76 7.90 16.80
N ASN A 57 -7.64 8.59 16.62
CA ASN A 57 -6.32 8.00 16.83
C ASN A 57 -6.13 7.51 18.27
N ALA A 58 -6.57 8.29 19.26
CA ALA A 58 -6.53 7.88 20.66
C ALA A 58 -7.37 6.60 20.93
N LYS A 59 -8.52 6.46 20.26
CA LYS A 59 -9.34 5.23 20.33
C LYS A 59 -8.62 4.05 19.68
N VAL A 60 -8.00 4.25 18.52
CA VAL A 60 -7.18 3.21 17.87
C VAL A 60 -6.05 2.75 18.80
N ASP A 61 -5.29 3.69 19.36
CA ASP A 61 -4.18 3.36 20.28
C ASP A 61 -4.68 2.62 21.52
N LYS A 62 -5.84 3.00 22.06
CA LYS A 62 -6.46 2.32 23.19
C LYS A 62 -6.87 0.89 22.83
N VAL A 63 -7.41 0.66 21.63
CA VAL A 63 -7.74 -0.69 21.15
C VAL A 63 -6.47 -1.52 20.96
N LEU A 64 -5.44 -0.98 20.31
CA LEU A 64 -4.16 -1.66 20.09
C LEU A 64 -3.43 -1.99 21.40
N SER A 65 -3.60 -1.16 22.43
CA SER A 65 -3.04 -1.36 23.76
C SER A 65 -3.93 -2.20 24.68
N SER A 66 -5.15 -2.54 24.24
CA SER A 66 -6.08 -3.32 25.05
C SER A 66 -5.59 -4.75 25.25
N THR A 67 -5.92 -5.31 26.41
CA THR A 67 -5.61 -6.72 26.72
C THR A 67 -6.25 -7.67 25.70
N GLU A 68 -7.44 -7.35 25.20
CA GLU A 68 -8.12 -8.16 24.18
C GLU A 68 -7.31 -8.22 22.89
N PHE A 69 -6.91 -7.06 22.35
CA PHE A 69 -6.08 -7.02 21.14
C PHE A 69 -4.73 -7.70 21.35
N LYS A 70 -4.08 -7.45 22.49
CA LYS A 70 -2.80 -8.09 22.84
C LYS A 70 -2.92 -9.61 22.95
N ASN A 71 -4.04 -10.12 23.45
CA ASN A 71 -4.32 -11.55 23.48
C ASN A 71 -4.50 -12.13 22.08
N ILE A 72 -5.20 -11.41 21.19
CA ILE A 72 -5.34 -11.81 19.78
C ILE A 72 -3.97 -11.83 19.09
N GLU A 73 -3.17 -10.77 19.26
CA GLU A 73 -1.81 -10.66 18.72
C GLU A 73 -0.91 -11.81 19.20
N ASN A 74 -0.95 -12.13 20.49
CA ASN A 74 -0.17 -13.23 21.07
C ASN A 74 -0.61 -14.58 20.51
N LYS A 75 -1.92 -14.87 20.45
CA LYS A 75 -2.42 -16.12 19.86
C LYS A 75 -2.07 -16.25 18.38
N ALA A 76 -2.15 -15.16 17.62
CA ALA A 76 -1.73 -15.16 16.22
C ALA A 76 -0.24 -15.49 16.08
N LYS A 77 0.60 -14.95 16.97
CA LYS A 77 2.04 -15.26 17.02
C LYS A 77 2.30 -16.72 17.38
N GLU A 78 1.58 -17.28 18.36
CA GLU A 78 1.67 -18.69 18.74
C GLU A 78 1.31 -19.60 17.56
N HIS A 79 0.17 -19.36 16.90
CA HIS A 79 -0.22 -20.13 15.72
C HIS A 79 0.79 -19.98 14.56
N SER A 80 1.37 -18.80 14.35
CA SER A 80 2.43 -18.60 13.35
C SER A 80 3.67 -19.45 13.64
N GLN A 81 4.07 -19.57 14.90
CA GLN A 81 5.17 -20.43 15.33
C GLN A 81 4.84 -21.92 15.13
N GLU A 82 3.61 -22.33 15.45
CA GLU A 82 3.14 -23.70 15.24
C GLU A 82 3.10 -24.08 13.76
N ILE A 83 2.60 -23.18 12.90
CA ILE A 83 2.62 -23.33 11.44
C ILE A 83 4.06 -23.55 10.98
N SER A 84 4.99 -22.67 11.40
CA SER A 84 6.41 -22.77 11.02
C SER A 84 7.03 -24.11 11.44
N LYS A 85 6.74 -24.57 12.66
CA LYS A 85 7.20 -25.85 13.19
C LYS A 85 6.65 -27.03 12.40
N ASN A 86 5.36 -27.01 12.04
CA ASN A 86 4.70 -28.08 11.30
C ASN A 86 5.17 -28.12 9.84
N LEU A 87 5.39 -26.96 9.20
CA LEU A 87 6.00 -26.88 7.87
C LEU A 87 7.41 -27.47 7.87
N LEU A 88 8.22 -27.20 8.91
CA LEU A 88 9.55 -27.78 9.01
C LEU A 88 9.51 -29.32 9.15
N LYS A 89 8.54 -29.86 9.92
CA LYS A 89 8.32 -31.31 10.01
C LYS A 89 7.92 -31.89 8.66
N ALA A 90 6.96 -31.28 7.97
CA ALA A 90 6.51 -31.72 6.65
C ALA A 90 7.66 -31.71 5.62
N LYS A 91 8.51 -30.67 5.65
CA LYS A 91 9.73 -30.59 4.82
C LYS A 91 10.68 -31.74 5.11
N LYS A 92 10.93 -32.08 6.38
CA LYS A 92 11.80 -33.20 6.76
C LYS A 92 11.26 -34.54 6.25
N GLU A 93 9.97 -34.79 6.41
CA GLU A 93 9.35 -36.02 5.91
C GLU A 93 9.36 -36.09 4.37
N PHE A 94 9.09 -34.97 3.69
CA PHE A 94 9.22 -34.89 2.24
C PHE A 94 10.63 -35.23 1.75
N ILE A 95 11.68 -34.70 2.40
CA ILE A 95 13.07 -35.00 2.07
C ILE A 95 13.37 -36.50 2.22
N LYS A 96 12.94 -37.13 3.33
CA LYS A 96 13.13 -38.58 3.53
C LYS A 96 12.47 -39.40 2.42
N ILE A 97 11.22 -39.10 2.08
CA ILE A 97 10.49 -39.82 1.02
C ILE A 97 11.17 -39.59 -0.32
N ARG A 98 11.60 -38.35 -0.61
CA ARG A 98 12.35 -38.02 -1.83
C ARG A 98 13.65 -38.83 -1.91
N GLU A 99 14.42 -38.92 -0.83
CA GLU A 99 15.65 -39.73 -0.79
C GLU A 99 15.37 -41.21 -1.03
N HIS A 100 14.29 -41.75 -0.45
CA HIS A 100 13.86 -43.12 -0.74
C HIS A 100 13.52 -43.33 -2.22
N VAL A 101 12.81 -42.40 -2.85
CA VAL A 101 12.49 -42.45 -4.29
C VAL A 101 13.75 -42.37 -5.15
N LEU A 102 14.72 -41.52 -4.78
CA LEU A 102 15.97 -41.37 -5.54
C LEU A 102 16.85 -42.63 -5.47
N LYS A 103 16.80 -43.37 -4.35
CA LYS A 103 17.51 -44.64 -4.15
C LYS A 103 16.86 -45.84 -4.87
N GLN A 104 15.65 -45.71 -5.41
CA GLN A 104 15.02 -46.77 -6.19
C GLN A 104 15.69 -46.93 -7.55
N ASP A 105 15.70 -48.16 -8.08
CA ASP A 105 16.25 -48.45 -9.41
C ASP A 105 15.21 -48.17 -10.50
N TRP A 106 14.81 -46.89 -10.60
CA TRP A 106 13.85 -46.38 -11.58
C TRP A 106 14.55 -45.45 -12.58
N SER A 107 13.97 -45.30 -13.76
CA SER A 107 14.40 -44.27 -14.71
C SER A 107 14.25 -42.87 -14.11
N GLU A 108 15.13 -41.96 -14.52
CA GLU A 108 15.15 -40.58 -13.99
C GLU A 108 13.81 -39.86 -14.21
N GLU A 109 13.18 -40.05 -15.36
CA GLU A 109 11.86 -39.50 -15.67
C GLU A 109 10.78 -39.99 -14.69
N LYS A 110 10.81 -41.28 -14.31
CA LYS A 110 9.87 -41.87 -13.36
C LYS A 110 10.12 -41.34 -11.94
N LYS A 111 11.37 -41.12 -11.55
CA LYS A 111 11.74 -40.48 -10.27
C LYS A 111 11.22 -39.05 -10.20
N GLN A 112 11.47 -38.25 -11.23
CA GLN A 112 11.03 -36.86 -11.31
C GLN A 112 9.50 -36.74 -11.26
N LYS A 113 8.78 -37.57 -12.02
CA LYS A 113 7.31 -37.63 -11.98
C LYS A 113 6.81 -37.93 -10.56
N LYS A 114 7.42 -38.90 -9.87
CA LYS A 114 6.97 -39.30 -8.54
C LYS A 114 7.25 -38.23 -7.48
N ILE A 115 8.37 -37.54 -7.58
CA ILE A 115 8.70 -36.39 -6.72
C ILE A 115 7.71 -35.24 -6.96
N GLY A 116 7.33 -34.97 -8.22
CA GLY A 116 6.32 -33.98 -8.57
C GLY A 116 4.93 -34.30 -7.99
N GLU A 117 4.49 -35.56 -8.09
CA GLU A 117 3.23 -36.02 -7.47
C GLU A 117 3.25 -35.85 -5.94
N LEU A 118 4.36 -36.21 -5.29
CA LEU A 118 4.53 -36.04 -3.85
C LEU A 118 4.50 -34.57 -3.44
N TYR A 119 5.13 -33.70 -4.22
CA TYR A 119 5.14 -32.26 -3.97
C TYR A 119 3.72 -31.69 -4.05
N GLN A 120 2.96 -32.04 -5.09
CA GLN A 120 1.56 -31.63 -5.24
C GLN A 120 0.67 -32.19 -4.12
N TYR A 121 0.89 -33.44 -3.70
CA TYR A 121 0.18 -34.03 -2.58
C TYR A 121 0.42 -33.25 -1.28
N VAL A 122 1.68 -32.90 -0.99
CA VAL A 122 2.05 -32.12 0.20
C VAL A 122 1.43 -30.72 0.15
N LEU A 123 1.47 -30.04 -1.01
CA LEU A 123 0.85 -28.72 -1.16
C LEU A 123 -0.66 -28.76 -0.91
N ASN A 124 -1.37 -29.71 -1.52
CA ASN A 124 -2.82 -29.86 -1.35
C ASN A 124 -3.25 -30.22 0.08
N LYS A 125 -2.33 -30.72 0.92
CA LYS A 125 -2.60 -31.06 2.32
C LYS A 125 -2.22 -29.95 3.30
N LEU A 126 -1.24 -29.11 2.94
CA LEU A 126 -0.76 -28.02 3.79
C LEU A 126 -1.44 -26.68 3.50
N TYR A 127 -1.88 -26.48 2.26
CA TYR A 127 -2.49 -25.24 1.81
C TYR A 127 -3.89 -25.52 1.29
N THR A 128 -4.79 -24.58 1.55
CA THR A 128 -6.08 -24.52 0.88
C THR A 128 -5.89 -24.10 -0.58
N LYS A 129 -6.87 -24.43 -1.43
CA LYS A 129 -6.88 -23.98 -2.83
C LYS A 129 -6.77 -22.46 -2.93
N GLU A 130 -7.47 -21.73 -2.07
CA GLU A 130 -7.42 -20.27 -2.05
C GLU A 130 -6.03 -19.71 -1.70
N GLU A 131 -5.30 -20.33 -0.76
CA GLU A 131 -3.93 -19.92 -0.43
C GLU A 131 -2.96 -20.23 -1.58
N MET A 132 -3.14 -21.37 -2.24
CA MET A 132 -2.36 -21.74 -3.43
C MET A 132 -2.63 -20.79 -4.59
N ASP A 133 -3.88 -20.41 -4.83
CA ASP A 133 -4.27 -19.48 -5.90
C ASP A 133 -3.74 -18.07 -5.63
N LYS A 134 -3.82 -17.59 -4.38
CA LYS A 134 -3.20 -16.32 -3.96
C LYS A 134 -1.69 -16.36 -4.12
N PHE A 135 -1.04 -17.45 -3.72
CA PHE A 135 0.40 -17.63 -3.94
C PHE A 135 0.75 -17.64 -5.43
N GLN A 136 -0.04 -18.31 -6.27
CA GLN A 136 0.14 -18.33 -7.72
C GLN A 136 -0.12 -16.97 -8.36
N GLN A 137 -1.03 -16.15 -7.86
CA GLN A 137 -1.24 -14.78 -8.33
C GLN A 137 -0.06 -13.87 -7.96
N LEU A 138 0.48 -14.01 -6.74
CA LEU A 138 1.66 -13.28 -6.29
C LEU A 138 2.93 -13.69 -7.06
N MET A 139 3.09 -14.99 -7.31
CA MET A 139 4.19 -15.54 -8.10
C MET A 139 3.98 -15.36 -9.61
N GLY A 140 2.74 -15.25 -10.10
CA GLY A 140 2.45 -14.98 -11.50
C GLY A 140 2.93 -13.60 -11.95
N ASN A 141 3.08 -12.68 -11.01
CA ASN A 141 3.72 -11.36 -11.22
C ASN A 141 5.26 -11.41 -11.12
N MET A 142 5.84 -12.52 -10.67
CA MET A 142 7.29 -12.76 -10.69
C MET A 142 7.58 -13.95 -11.59
N ILE A 143 7.95 -13.69 -12.85
CA ILE A 143 8.39 -14.73 -13.79
C ILE A 143 9.55 -15.53 -13.17
N ILE A 144 9.21 -16.60 -12.47
CA ILE A 144 10.09 -17.71 -12.14
C ILE A 144 9.59 -18.85 -12.98
N THR A 145 10.32 -19.12 -14.05
CA THR A 145 10.17 -20.29 -14.91
C THR A 145 10.22 -21.56 -14.05
N MET A 146 9.07 -22.08 -13.64
CA MET A 146 8.95 -23.51 -13.37
C MET A 146 8.92 -24.23 -14.74
N PRO A 147 9.74 -25.27 -14.95
CA PRO A 147 9.75 -25.99 -16.21
C PRO A 147 8.34 -26.54 -16.49
N SER A 148 7.79 -26.10 -17.61
CA SER A 148 6.40 -26.23 -18.04
C SER A 148 6.05 -27.66 -18.48
N ASN A 149 6.16 -28.65 -17.60
CA ASN A 149 5.78 -30.04 -17.94
C ASN A 149 4.67 -30.64 -17.05
N CYS A 150 3.91 -29.82 -16.31
CA CYS A 150 2.58 -30.24 -15.87
C CYS A 150 1.57 -29.95 -16.98
N LYS A 151 1.51 -30.83 -17.99
CA LYS A 151 0.36 -30.89 -18.88
C LYS A 151 -0.89 -31.16 -18.04
N ARG A 152 -1.85 -30.24 -18.12
CA ARG A 152 -3.25 -30.46 -17.72
C ARG A 152 -3.73 -31.73 -18.41
N LEU A 153 -4.06 -32.75 -17.65
CA LEU A 153 -4.91 -33.83 -18.13
C LEU A 153 -6.35 -33.36 -17.91
N ASN A 154 -7.08 -33.26 -19.01
CA ASN A 154 -8.53 -33.08 -19.05
C ASN A 154 -9.24 -34.23 -18.32
#